data_AF-A0A257VFL7-F1
#
_entry.id   AF-A0A257VFL7-F1
#
_cell.length_a   1.000
_cell.length_b   1.000
_cell.length_c   1.000
_cell.angle_alpha   90.00
_cell.angle_beta   90.00
_cell.angle_gamma   90.00
#
_symmetry.space_group_name_H-M   'P 1'
#
loop_
_entity.id
_entity.type
_entity.pdbx_description
1 polymer ?
#
loop_
_entity_poly.entity_id
_entity_poly.type
_entity_poly.pdbx_seq_one_letter_code
_entity_poly.pdbx_strand_id
1 'polypeptide(L)'
;AQIKLWAEKYYGPIPAGPLPPRLYTTEPPQNGEKRVTVDTEAQPFIAIAYHRPEGTHPDDPAIAVLDGILSSGRTGKLNRELVEEKKLALGADTGATFPSGKYPNLFIVFMVPNAGKTVEDLEKAWDELIEKMKKDPIDEAAVKRVKTKLRAGFIAGLDSNSGLARQMAESHVALGSWKKVFTELEELEKVTSADVKRVLNT
;
A
#
# COMPACT_ATOMS: atom_id res chain seq x y z
N ALA A 1 -17.94 -11.88 -29.00
CA ALA A 1 -18.14 -13.24 -29.53
C ALA A 1 -16.88 -13.82 -30.17
N GLN A 2 -16.24 -13.12 -31.12
CA GLN A 2 -15.07 -13.65 -31.87
C GLN A 2 -13.81 -13.94 -31.02
N ILE A 3 -13.50 -13.11 -30.03
CA ILE A 3 -12.30 -13.28 -29.17
C ILE A 3 -12.32 -14.61 -28.41
N LYS A 4 -13.48 -15.01 -27.90
CA LYS A 4 -13.66 -16.30 -27.21
C LYS A 4 -13.37 -17.48 -28.15
N LEU A 5 -13.89 -17.42 -29.38
CA LEU A 5 -13.64 -18.44 -30.40
C LEU A 5 -12.16 -18.54 -30.78
N TRP A 6 -11.47 -17.41 -30.90
CA TRP A 6 -10.02 -17.42 -31.14
C TRP A 6 -9.25 -17.98 -29.95
N ALA A 7 -9.65 -17.64 -28.72
CA ALA A 7 -9.02 -18.20 -27.53
C ALA A 7 -9.18 -19.73 -27.47
N GLU A 8 -10.39 -20.23 -27.74
CA GLU A 8 -10.66 -21.66 -27.83
C GLU A 8 -9.88 -22.32 -28.97
N LYS A 9 -9.80 -21.69 -30.15
CA LYS A 9 -9.05 -22.23 -31.30
C LYS A 9 -7.54 -22.30 -31.07
N TYR A 10 -6.93 -21.26 -30.50
CA TYR A 10 -5.48 -21.13 -30.40
C TYR A 10 -4.91 -21.63 -29.06
N TYR A 11 -5.63 -21.45 -27.94
CA TYR A 11 -5.17 -21.91 -26.61
C TYR A 11 -5.88 -23.17 -26.13
N GLY A 12 -7.10 -23.46 -26.62
CA GLY A 12 -7.85 -24.66 -26.23
C GLY A 12 -7.16 -26.00 -26.51
N PRO A 13 -6.39 -26.17 -27.61
CA PRO A 13 -5.63 -27.40 -27.87
C PRO A 13 -4.46 -27.65 -26.91
N ILE A 14 -4.05 -26.67 -26.10
CA ILE A 14 -2.95 -26.84 -25.14
C ILE A 14 -3.43 -27.82 -24.05
N PRO A 15 -2.83 -29.01 -23.93
CA PRO A 15 -3.25 -29.98 -22.92
C PRO A 15 -3.03 -29.42 -21.52
N ALA A 16 -4.02 -29.61 -20.64
CA ALA A 16 -3.88 -29.24 -19.24
C ALA A 16 -2.73 -30.05 -18.60
N GLY A 17 -1.73 -29.34 -18.07
CA GLY A 17 -0.73 -29.94 -17.19
C GLY A 17 -1.25 -30.02 -15.75
N PRO A 18 -0.68 -30.90 -14.91
CA PRO A 18 -0.94 -30.85 -13.48
C PRO A 18 -0.54 -29.47 -12.96
N LEU A 19 -1.42 -28.84 -12.17
CA LEU A 19 -1.04 -27.60 -11.48
C LEU A 19 0.10 -27.91 -10.51
N PRO A 20 1.12 -27.05 -10.41
CA PRO A 20 2.11 -27.19 -9.37
C PRO A 20 1.42 -27.14 -8.00
N PRO A 21 1.95 -27.84 -6.98
CA PRO A 21 1.43 -27.71 -5.63
C PRO A 21 1.44 -26.22 -5.24
N ARG A 22 0.35 -25.76 -4.65
CA ARG A 22 0.26 -24.39 -4.10
C ARG A 22 1.08 -24.34 -2.81
N LEU A 23 2.40 -24.36 -2.95
CA LEU A 23 3.32 -24.14 -1.84
C LEU A 23 3.28 -22.65 -1.50
N TYR A 24 2.72 -22.32 -0.35
CA TYR A 24 2.89 -21.00 0.25
C TYR A 24 3.68 -21.17 1.54
N THR A 25 4.79 -20.47 1.64
CA THR A 25 5.48 -20.26 2.92
C THR A 25 4.70 -19.22 3.70
N THR A 26 4.30 -19.56 4.91
CA THR A 26 3.74 -18.60 5.86
C THR A 26 4.88 -17.96 6.63
N GLU A 27 4.92 -16.63 6.66
CA GLU A 27 5.86 -15.91 7.53
C GLU A 27 5.53 -16.27 8.99
N PRO A 28 6.50 -16.75 9.78
CA PRO A 28 6.28 -17.00 11.19
C PRO A 28 5.89 -15.72 11.94
N PRO A 29 5.09 -15.81 13.02
CA PRO A 29 4.81 -14.66 13.86
C PRO A 29 6.09 -13.97 14.33
N GLN A 30 6.14 -12.64 14.18
CA GLN A 30 7.23 -11.84 14.68
C GLN A 30 6.99 -11.47 16.15
N ASN A 31 7.85 -11.95 17.03
CA ASN A 31 7.72 -11.77 18.49
C ASN A 31 8.37 -10.48 19.03
N GLY A 32 8.87 -9.61 18.15
CA GLY A 32 9.56 -8.37 18.53
C GLY A 32 10.18 -7.67 17.33
N GLU A 33 10.68 -6.45 17.52
CA GLU A 33 11.35 -5.67 16.47
C GLU A 33 12.56 -6.43 15.88
N LYS A 34 12.72 -6.35 14.56
CA LYS A 34 13.92 -6.80 13.85
C LYS A 34 14.58 -5.57 13.24
N ARG A 35 15.88 -5.40 13.49
CA ARG A 35 16.69 -4.30 12.95
C ARG A 35 17.88 -4.85 12.18
N VAL A 36 18.10 -4.32 10.99
CA VAL A 36 19.25 -4.65 10.14
C VAL A 36 19.86 -3.35 9.65
N THR A 37 21.16 -3.20 9.82
CA THR A 37 21.94 -2.08 9.32
C THR A 37 22.89 -2.58 8.25
N VAL A 38 22.91 -1.91 7.10
CA VAL A 38 23.81 -2.21 5.99
C VAL A 38 24.67 -0.97 5.76
N ASP A 39 25.98 -1.11 5.89
CA ASP A 39 26.94 -0.03 5.69
C ASP A 39 27.41 -0.01 4.23
N THR A 40 27.27 1.15 3.58
CA THR A 40 27.63 1.37 2.17
C THR A 40 28.01 2.85 1.96
N GLU A 41 28.76 3.15 0.90
CA GLU A 41 29.07 4.53 0.49
C GLU A 41 27.89 5.29 -0.16
N ALA A 42 26.73 4.62 -0.35
CA ALA A 42 25.56 5.23 -0.96
C ALA A 42 24.85 6.22 -0.01
N GLN A 43 23.93 7.01 -0.58
CA GLN A 43 23.05 7.88 0.20
C GLN A 43 22.29 7.05 1.25
N PRO A 44 22.38 7.39 2.55
CA PRO A 44 21.69 6.65 3.59
C PRO A 44 20.18 6.80 3.42
N PHE A 45 19.44 5.77 3.84
CA PHE A 45 17.98 5.80 3.97
C PHE A 45 17.56 4.81 5.05
N ILE A 46 16.34 4.97 5.54
CA ILE A 46 15.70 4.01 6.46
C ILE A 46 14.43 3.47 5.83
N ALA A 47 14.21 2.17 6.03
CA ALA A 47 12.97 1.49 5.73
C ALA A 47 12.38 0.91 7.02
N ILE A 48 11.15 1.29 7.35
CA ILE A 48 10.41 0.75 8.50
C ILE A 48 9.21 0.00 7.95
N ALA A 49 8.96 -1.22 8.41
CA ALA A 49 7.88 -2.03 7.88
C ALA A 49 7.05 -2.66 9.00
N TYR A 50 5.73 -2.73 8.76
CA TYR A 50 4.75 -3.33 9.64
C TYR A 50 4.03 -4.45 8.89
N HIS A 51 3.88 -5.60 9.55
CA HIS A 51 3.09 -6.71 8.99
C HIS A 51 1.63 -6.29 8.84
N ARG A 52 1.04 -6.62 7.70
CA ARG A 52 -0.36 -6.38 7.39
C ARG A 52 -0.98 -7.60 6.69
N PRO A 53 -2.31 -7.76 6.75
CA PRO A 53 -2.97 -8.88 6.08
C PRO A 53 -2.93 -8.73 4.55
N GLU A 54 -3.37 -9.78 3.85
CA GLU A 54 -3.55 -9.78 2.40
C GLU A 54 -4.56 -8.73 1.91
N GLY A 55 -4.47 -8.35 0.63
CA GLY A 55 -5.31 -7.32 0.03
C GLY A 55 -6.80 -7.69 -0.09
N THR A 56 -7.17 -8.95 0.15
CA THR A 56 -8.59 -9.34 0.26
C THR A 56 -9.18 -9.13 1.64
N HIS A 57 -8.36 -8.73 2.63
CA HIS A 57 -8.82 -8.49 3.99
C HIS A 57 -9.72 -7.24 4.04
N PRO A 58 -10.79 -7.22 4.88
CA PRO A 58 -11.71 -6.08 4.98
C PRO A 58 -11.05 -4.75 5.38
N ASP A 59 -9.85 -4.80 5.95
CA ASP A 59 -9.08 -3.63 6.38
C ASP A 59 -8.24 -3.00 5.27
N ASP A 60 -8.06 -3.69 4.13
CA ASP A 60 -7.22 -3.20 3.03
C ASP A 60 -7.61 -1.78 2.56
N PRO A 61 -8.91 -1.44 2.38
CA PRO A 61 -9.29 -0.07 2.03
C PRO A 61 -8.94 0.96 3.11
N ALA A 62 -9.05 0.60 4.39
CA ALA A 62 -8.68 1.51 5.48
C ALA A 62 -7.16 1.74 5.55
N ILE A 63 -6.36 0.71 5.27
CA ILE A 63 -4.90 0.80 5.17
C ILE A 63 -4.50 1.66 3.97
N ALA A 64 -5.16 1.51 2.81
CA ALA A 64 -4.92 2.36 1.65
C ALA A 64 -5.24 3.85 1.92
N VAL A 65 -6.29 4.12 2.71
CA VAL A 65 -6.59 5.49 3.15
C VAL A 65 -5.55 6.00 4.15
N LEU A 66 -5.10 5.17 5.09
CA LEU A 66 -4.02 5.54 6.02
C LEU A 66 -2.73 5.91 5.25
N ASP A 67 -2.34 5.08 4.28
CA ASP A 67 -1.23 5.34 3.37
C ASP A 67 -1.40 6.69 2.68
N GLY A 68 -2.56 6.95 2.07
CA GLY A 68 -2.81 8.23 1.41
C GLY A 68 -2.80 9.44 2.35
N ILE A 69 -3.12 9.28 3.64
CA ILE A 69 -3.03 10.36 4.64
C ILE A 69 -1.57 10.66 5.01
N LEU A 70 -0.75 9.61 5.17
CA LEU A 70 0.66 9.72 5.48
C LEU A 70 1.47 10.22 4.28
N SER A 71 1.19 9.65 3.10
CA SER A 71 1.92 9.74 1.85
C SER A 71 0.99 10.17 0.72
N SER A 72 0.97 11.48 0.43
CA SER A 72 0.20 12.06 -0.67
C SER A 72 0.95 13.23 -1.31
N GLY A 73 2.25 13.02 -1.55
CA GLY A 73 3.16 14.09 -1.95
C GLY A 73 3.14 15.23 -0.93
N ARG A 74 3.07 16.48 -1.40
CA ARG A 74 3.10 17.69 -0.56
C ARG A 74 1.97 17.84 0.45
N THR A 75 0.88 17.07 0.29
CA THR A 75 -0.27 17.11 1.21
C THR A 75 -0.27 15.97 2.23
N GLY A 76 0.68 15.03 2.11
CA GLY A 76 0.86 13.95 3.07
C GLY A 76 1.46 14.47 4.37
N LYS A 77 1.11 13.84 5.49
CA LYS A 77 1.64 14.20 6.80
C LYS A 77 3.16 14.07 6.87
N LEU A 78 3.73 13.02 6.24
CA LEU A 78 5.18 12.80 6.22
C LEU A 78 5.93 13.94 5.55
N ASN A 79 5.52 14.31 4.33
CA ASN A 79 6.17 15.38 3.59
C ASN A 79 6.06 16.71 4.35
N ARG A 80 4.87 17.06 4.82
CA ARG A 80 4.66 18.30 5.56
C ARG A 80 5.52 18.36 6.83
N GLU A 81 5.50 17.32 7.66
CA GLU A 81 6.17 17.35 8.96
C GLU A 81 7.69 17.14 8.85
N LEU A 82 8.14 16.13 8.10
CA LEU A 82 9.56 15.76 8.06
C LEU A 82 10.35 16.53 6.99
N VAL A 83 9.73 16.90 5.87
CA VAL A 83 10.42 17.58 4.75
C VAL A 83 10.26 19.10 4.85
N GLU A 84 9.02 19.61 4.94
CA GLU A 84 8.75 21.05 4.91
C GLU A 84 8.98 21.74 6.27
N GLU A 85 8.42 21.21 7.36
CA GLU A 85 8.45 21.85 8.69
C GLU A 85 9.75 21.56 9.46
N LYS A 86 10.07 20.28 9.74
CA LYS A 86 11.26 19.90 10.53
C LYS A 86 12.55 19.86 9.70
N LYS A 87 12.46 19.78 8.37
CA LYS A 87 13.59 19.67 7.42
C LYS A 87 14.56 18.52 7.75
N LEU A 88 14.02 17.42 8.31
CA LEU A 88 14.77 16.22 8.65
C LEU A 88 14.99 15.31 7.45
N ALA A 89 14.05 15.28 6.51
CA ALA A 89 14.08 14.39 5.35
C ALA A 89 14.24 15.15 4.03
N LEU A 90 14.93 14.55 3.06
CA LEU A 90 14.85 14.94 1.63
C LEU A 90 13.56 14.41 0.99
N GLY A 91 13.13 13.22 1.42
CA GLY A 91 11.92 12.56 0.96
C GLY A 91 11.47 11.54 2.00
N ALA A 92 10.16 11.39 2.15
CA ALA A 92 9.53 10.49 3.09
C ALA A 92 8.15 10.09 2.55
N ASP A 93 7.98 8.81 2.27
CA ASP A 93 6.75 8.25 1.72
C ASP A 93 6.46 6.88 2.33
N THR A 94 5.20 6.47 2.27
CA THR A 94 4.74 5.13 2.62
C THR A 94 4.27 4.39 1.38
N GLY A 95 4.25 3.07 1.48
CA GLY A 95 3.57 2.17 0.56
C GLY A 95 2.68 1.22 1.33
N ALA A 96 1.37 1.25 1.03
CA ALA A 96 0.40 0.37 1.66
C ALA A 96 0.73 -1.12 1.48
N THR A 97 1.36 -1.51 0.36
CA THR A 97 1.58 -2.91 -0.01
C THR A 97 3.00 -3.14 -0.49
N PHE A 98 3.75 -4.03 0.17
CA PHE A 98 5.08 -4.43 -0.25
C PHE A 98 5.40 -5.90 0.14
N PRO A 99 6.01 -6.71 -0.74
CA PRO A 99 6.25 -6.46 -2.16
C PRO A 99 5.02 -6.74 -3.03
N SER A 100 3.99 -7.42 -2.50
CA SER A 100 2.75 -7.77 -3.21
C SER A 100 1.59 -7.99 -2.23
N GLY A 101 0.35 -7.80 -2.68
CA GLY A 101 -0.86 -7.87 -1.84
C GLY A 101 -1.56 -9.23 -1.81
N LYS A 102 -1.09 -10.24 -2.55
CA LYS A 102 -1.81 -11.53 -2.68
C LYS A 102 -1.90 -12.32 -1.38
N TYR A 103 -0.88 -12.19 -0.54
CA TYR A 103 -0.73 -12.86 0.75
C TYR A 103 -0.42 -11.81 1.82
N PRO A 104 -0.39 -12.16 3.12
CA PRO A 104 0.11 -11.27 4.16
C PRO A 104 1.45 -10.66 3.76
N ASN A 105 1.58 -9.36 3.97
CA ASN A 105 2.64 -8.54 3.39
C ASN A 105 2.99 -7.38 4.33
N LEU A 106 3.64 -6.34 3.81
CA LEU A 106 4.14 -5.22 4.60
C LEU A 106 3.47 -3.89 4.19
N PHE A 107 3.10 -3.10 5.20
CA PHE A 107 3.04 -1.65 5.08
C PHE A 107 4.46 -1.12 5.29
N ILE A 108 4.99 -0.35 4.34
CA ILE A 108 6.39 0.07 4.38
C ILE A 108 6.51 1.60 4.35
N VAL A 109 7.49 2.12 5.08
CA VAL A 109 7.85 3.53 5.16
C VAL A 109 9.27 3.64 4.64
N PHE A 110 9.51 4.56 3.72
CA PHE A 110 10.84 4.87 3.22
C PHE A 110 11.15 6.35 3.46
N MET A 111 12.28 6.63 4.10
CA MET A 111 12.70 8.00 4.39
C MET A 111 14.19 8.18 4.11
N VAL A 112 14.54 9.33 3.54
CA VAL A 112 15.90 9.71 3.20
C VAL A 112 16.27 10.96 4.00
N PRO A 113 17.35 10.94 4.81
CA PRO A 113 17.71 12.07 5.66
C PRO A 113 18.22 13.24 4.84
N ASN A 114 17.95 14.45 5.34
CA ASN A 114 18.50 15.70 4.81
C ASN A 114 19.98 15.88 5.18
N ALA A 115 20.65 16.82 4.52
CA ALA A 115 22.05 17.12 4.78
C ALA A 115 22.29 17.44 6.27
N GLY A 116 23.24 16.72 6.88
CA GLY A 116 23.55 16.87 8.30
C GLY A 116 22.55 16.22 9.26
N LYS A 117 21.65 15.37 8.76
CA LYS A 117 20.70 14.56 9.54
C LYS A 117 21.00 13.08 9.41
N THR A 118 20.51 12.31 10.38
CA THR A 118 20.76 10.88 10.50
C THR A 118 19.50 10.06 10.23
N VAL A 119 19.64 8.75 10.03
CA VAL A 119 18.47 7.85 9.91
C VAL A 119 17.76 7.69 11.25
N GLU A 120 18.48 7.83 12.35
CA GLU A 120 17.96 7.82 13.72
C GLU A 120 17.08 9.05 14.00
N ASP A 121 17.45 10.23 13.47
CA ASP A 121 16.59 11.43 13.54
C ASP A 121 15.24 11.18 12.85
N LEU A 122 15.24 10.45 11.73
CA LEU A 122 14.04 10.12 10.98
C LEU A 122 13.19 9.07 11.68
N GLU A 123 13.81 8.02 12.21
CA GLU A 123 13.13 6.98 12.99
C GLU A 123 12.38 7.61 14.17
N LYS A 124 13.07 8.44 14.95
CA LYS A 124 12.46 9.16 16.07
C LYS A 124 11.30 10.06 15.62
N ALA A 125 11.49 10.80 14.52
CA ALA A 125 10.44 11.67 14.01
C ALA A 125 9.21 10.90 13.50
N TRP A 126 9.43 9.71 12.94
CA TRP A 126 8.36 8.78 12.56
C TRP A 126 7.59 8.30 13.79
N ASP A 127 8.28 7.84 14.83
CA ASP A 127 7.64 7.38 16.07
C ASP A 127 6.82 8.50 16.73
N GLU A 128 7.36 9.71 16.81
CA GLU A 128 6.65 10.89 17.33
C GLU A 128 5.37 11.18 16.53
N LEU A 129 5.45 11.12 15.19
CA LEU A 129 4.31 11.35 14.30
C LEU A 129 3.23 10.29 14.52
N ILE A 130 3.61 9.01 14.57
CA ILE A 130 2.66 7.91 14.77
C ILE A 130 2.01 8.00 16.14
N GLU A 131 2.77 8.24 17.21
CA GLU A 131 2.21 8.38 18.56
C GLU A 131 1.28 9.60 18.67
N LYS A 132 1.59 10.69 18.00
CA LYS A 132 0.67 11.83 17.88
C LYS A 132 -0.60 11.45 17.14
N MET A 133 -0.49 10.78 16.00
CA MET A 133 -1.65 10.31 15.23
C MET A 133 -2.49 9.27 15.99
N LYS A 134 -1.89 8.47 16.88
CA LYS A 134 -2.60 7.54 17.78
C LYS A 134 -3.32 8.25 18.93
N LYS A 135 -2.90 9.45 19.33
CA LYS A 135 -3.61 10.26 20.33
C LYS A 135 -4.73 11.11 19.73
N ASP A 136 -4.47 11.75 18.60
CA ASP A 136 -5.39 12.70 17.98
C ASP A 136 -6.46 11.98 17.14
N PRO A 137 -7.69 12.52 17.02
CA PRO A 137 -8.68 11.97 16.10
C PRO A 137 -8.21 12.08 14.64
N ILE A 138 -8.57 11.10 13.81
CA ILE A 138 -8.32 11.18 12.36
C ILE A 138 -9.33 12.14 11.74
N ASP A 139 -8.81 13.21 11.12
CA ASP A 139 -9.61 14.23 10.45
C ASP A 139 -10.43 13.64 9.29
N GLU A 140 -11.75 13.75 9.38
CA GLU A 140 -12.69 13.29 8.35
C GLU A 140 -12.48 14.01 7.01
N ALA A 141 -12.08 15.28 7.03
CA ALA A 141 -11.79 16.02 5.79
C ALA A 141 -10.56 15.45 5.08
N ALA A 142 -9.54 15.02 5.82
CA ALA A 142 -8.38 14.32 5.28
C ALA A 142 -8.77 12.95 4.68
N VAL A 143 -9.59 12.16 5.38
CA VAL A 143 -10.11 10.88 4.87
C VAL A 143 -10.89 11.09 3.57
N LYS A 144 -11.83 12.04 3.54
CA LYS A 144 -12.63 12.34 2.34
C LYS A 144 -11.77 12.78 1.17
N ARG A 145 -10.74 13.61 1.43
CA ARG A 145 -9.79 14.06 0.40
C ARG A 145 -9.02 12.88 -0.19
N VAL A 146 -8.50 12.01 0.66
CA VAL A 146 -7.73 10.83 0.23
C VAL A 146 -8.60 9.86 -0.56
N LYS A 147 -9.81 9.55 -0.07
CA LYS A 147 -10.76 8.72 -0.82
C LYS A 147 -11.06 9.29 -2.21
N THR A 148 -11.29 10.60 -2.31
CA THR A 148 -11.50 11.27 -3.60
C THR A 148 -10.31 11.07 -4.54
N LYS A 149 -9.08 11.20 -4.03
CA LYS A 149 -7.85 11.02 -4.82
C LYS A 149 -7.67 9.57 -5.27
N LEU A 150 -7.86 8.61 -4.36
CA LEU A 150 -7.80 7.18 -4.66
C LEU A 150 -8.83 6.80 -5.74
N ARG A 151 -10.06 7.27 -5.59
CA ARG A 151 -11.12 7.08 -6.59
C ARG A 151 -10.77 7.69 -7.95
N ALA A 152 -10.23 8.91 -7.97
CA ALA A 152 -9.81 9.55 -9.21
C ALA A 152 -8.69 8.78 -9.91
N GLY A 153 -7.67 8.34 -9.15
CA GLY A 153 -6.58 7.53 -9.68
C GLY A 153 -7.06 6.17 -10.23
N PHE A 154 -7.99 5.53 -9.52
CA PHE A 154 -8.62 4.30 -9.97
C PHE A 154 -9.36 4.47 -11.30
N ILE A 155 -10.24 5.47 -11.39
CA ILE A 155 -11.02 5.76 -12.62
C ILE A 155 -10.09 6.13 -13.78
N ALA A 156 -9.08 6.96 -13.54
CA ALA A 156 -8.08 7.31 -14.56
C ALA A 156 -7.33 6.07 -15.08
N GLY A 157 -7.06 5.09 -14.21
CA GLY A 157 -6.47 3.81 -14.59
C GLY A 157 -7.38 2.94 -15.50
N LEU A 158 -8.69 3.20 -15.53
CA LEU A 158 -9.67 2.52 -16.38
C LEU A 158 -9.95 3.26 -17.69
N ASP A 159 -9.37 4.45 -17.90
CA ASP A 159 -9.65 5.34 -19.05
C ASP A 159 -9.07 4.83 -20.39
N SER A 160 -8.45 3.65 -20.39
CA SER A 160 -7.93 3.01 -21.60
C SER A 160 -8.21 1.51 -21.59
N ASN A 161 -8.36 0.93 -22.78
CA ASN A 161 -8.55 -0.52 -22.94
C ASN A 161 -7.41 -1.33 -22.32
N SER A 162 -6.17 -0.84 -22.44
CA SER A 162 -4.99 -1.47 -21.82
C SER A 162 -5.01 -1.33 -20.30
N GLY A 163 -5.39 -0.16 -19.77
CA GLY A 163 -5.55 0.08 -18.34
C GLY A 163 -6.60 -0.83 -17.71
N LEU A 164 -7.78 -0.92 -18.33
CA LEU A 164 -8.85 -1.82 -17.90
C LEU A 164 -8.41 -3.30 -17.95
N ALA A 165 -7.80 -3.73 -19.05
CA ALA A 165 -7.33 -5.11 -19.19
C ALA A 165 -6.27 -5.46 -18.12
N ARG A 166 -5.33 -4.53 -17.85
CA ARG A 166 -4.31 -4.68 -16.81
C ARG A 166 -4.95 -4.79 -15.42
N GLN A 167 -5.85 -3.88 -15.06
CA GLN A 167 -6.57 -3.90 -13.78
C GLN A 167 -7.34 -5.21 -13.57
N MET A 168 -8.08 -5.67 -14.59
CA MET A 168 -8.81 -6.95 -14.52
C MET A 168 -7.88 -8.14 -14.31
N ALA A 169 -6.73 -8.17 -14.99
CA ALA A 169 -5.74 -9.23 -14.82
C ALA A 169 -5.09 -9.19 -13.43
N GLU A 170 -4.68 -8.02 -12.97
CA GLU A 170 -4.10 -7.82 -11.64
C GLU A 170 -5.08 -8.22 -10.53
N SER A 171 -6.33 -7.75 -10.57
CA SER A 171 -7.36 -8.14 -9.61
C SER A 171 -7.64 -9.64 -9.64
N HIS A 172 -7.60 -10.29 -10.81
CA HIS A 172 -7.78 -11.73 -10.87
C HIS A 172 -6.62 -12.49 -10.22
N VAL A 173 -5.38 -12.06 -10.49
CA VAL A 173 -4.17 -12.71 -9.97
C VAL A 173 -3.99 -12.49 -8.47
N ALA A 174 -4.26 -11.27 -8.00
CA ALA A 174 -4.04 -10.84 -6.62
C ALA A 174 -5.24 -11.10 -5.70
N LEU A 175 -6.47 -10.85 -6.18
CA LEU A 175 -7.70 -10.89 -5.37
C LEU A 175 -8.61 -12.07 -5.75
N GLY A 176 -8.21 -12.90 -6.70
CA GLY A 176 -8.94 -14.10 -7.13
C GLY A 176 -10.11 -13.84 -8.08
N SER A 177 -10.43 -12.58 -8.40
CA SER A 177 -11.54 -12.24 -9.29
C SER A 177 -11.31 -10.92 -10.02
N TRP A 178 -11.41 -10.94 -11.35
CA TRP A 178 -11.39 -9.71 -12.16
C TRP A 178 -12.56 -8.78 -11.83
N LYS A 179 -13.65 -9.31 -11.24
CA LYS A 179 -14.82 -8.51 -10.89
C LYS A 179 -14.56 -7.54 -9.74
N LYS A 180 -13.48 -7.73 -8.98
CA LYS A 180 -13.12 -6.83 -7.88
C LYS A 180 -12.88 -5.39 -8.33
N VAL A 181 -12.43 -5.19 -9.58
CA VAL A 181 -12.36 -3.87 -10.24
C VAL A 181 -13.70 -3.09 -10.15
N PHE A 182 -14.84 -3.78 -10.11
CA PHE A 182 -16.15 -3.12 -10.08
C PHE A 182 -16.71 -2.91 -8.66
N THR A 183 -16.11 -3.51 -7.64
CA THR A 183 -16.61 -3.45 -6.24
C THR A 183 -15.67 -2.68 -5.30
N GLU A 184 -14.40 -2.53 -5.67
CA GLU A 184 -13.37 -1.90 -4.84
C GLU A 184 -13.71 -0.46 -4.43
N LEU A 185 -14.30 0.32 -5.34
CA LEU A 185 -14.75 1.68 -5.03
C LEU A 185 -15.86 1.69 -3.96
N GLU A 186 -16.75 0.70 -3.95
CA GLU A 186 -17.80 0.63 -2.92
C GLU A 186 -17.22 0.29 -1.55
N GLU A 187 -16.18 -0.55 -1.51
CA GLU A 187 -15.44 -0.90 -0.29
C GLU A 187 -14.68 0.33 0.24
N LEU A 188 -14.01 1.07 -0.64
CA LEU A 188 -13.34 2.34 -0.32
C LEU A 188 -14.32 3.41 0.21
N GLU A 189 -15.51 3.52 -0.38
CA GLU A 189 -16.49 4.52 0.02
C GLU A 189 -17.03 4.30 1.44
N LYS A 190 -16.96 3.07 1.97
CA LYS A 190 -17.42 2.75 3.33
C LYS A 190 -16.40 3.10 4.42
N VAL A 191 -15.14 3.40 4.05
CA VAL A 191 -14.08 3.70 5.02
C VAL A 191 -14.39 4.96 5.81
N THR A 192 -14.33 4.85 7.14
CA THR A 192 -14.50 5.95 8.09
C THR A 192 -13.18 6.34 8.76
N SER A 193 -13.15 7.51 9.40
CA SER A 193 -12.02 7.91 10.25
C SER A 193 -11.76 6.92 11.39
N ALA A 194 -12.79 6.24 11.90
CA ALA A 194 -12.66 5.24 12.94
C ALA A 194 -11.95 3.97 12.42
N ASP A 195 -12.23 3.56 11.18
CA ASP A 195 -11.55 2.42 10.56
C ASP A 195 -10.06 2.72 10.36
N VAL A 196 -9.75 3.92 9.85
CA VAL A 196 -8.36 4.38 9.70
C VAL A 196 -7.65 4.44 11.05
N LYS A 197 -8.33 4.95 12.08
CA LYS A 197 -7.77 5.00 13.44
C LYS A 197 -7.51 3.61 14.00
N ARG A 198 -8.40 2.65 13.73
CA ARG A 198 -8.27 1.27 14.19
C ARG A 198 -7.05 0.61 13.54
N VAL A 199 -6.89 0.70 12.22
CA VAL A 199 -5.73 0.10 11.54
C VAL A 199 -4.40 0.80 11.87
N LEU A 200 -4.44 2.07 12.26
CA LEU A 200 -3.25 2.78 12.79
C LEU A 200 -2.79 2.22 14.16
N ASN A 201 -3.71 1.64 14.94
CA ASN A 201 -3.44 1.15 16.29
C ASN A 201 -3.07 -0.34 16.34
N THR A 202 -3.15 -1.05 15.22
CA THR A 202 -2.77 -2.47 15.08
C THR A 202 -1.34 -2.60 14.61
#